data_AF-A0A2D5W7J8-F1
#
_entry.id   AF-A0A2D5W7J8-F1
#
_cell.length_a   1.000
_cell.length_b   1.000
_cell.length_c   1.000
_cell.angle_alpha   90.00
_cell.angle_beta   90.00
_cell.angle_gamma   90.00
#
_symmetry.space_group_name_H-M   'P 1'
#
loop_
_entity.id
_entity.type
_entity.pdbx_description
1 polymer ?
#
loop_
_entity_poly.entity_id
_entity_poly.type
_entity_poly.pdbx_seq_one_letter_code
_entity_poly.pdbx_strand_id
1 'polypeptide(L)'
;MKTLHAILGSTLLLFGASSAAAQGANDCANAQAIAGAGTFNFDNTAANTDGPHDCNGQPTRRDVWFDWTAPSTGSYIIGTCGGTTLDTRLAVYDGAACPPGTQLACDSSSCNTQSRVEVSVVSGSHYLIRIGSRQVGASGSGTFDITYNPCTTMPDDGLEENDDCASSLAITNGSWQGLFVSKVDEDWYTVTVPEGGQLVWDVLFSHASGDIDIFIYDDCDGNYLAVGGSASDDENITWDNLGTCEETYYLKVEHWGPDTNAECNNYDMVLSGAGAGTSCSVGTNFCSSTANSSGMAATFGVSGSNSVSANDLVLEVSGMPNQMGIFFYGTTQMGGGAGIPLGNGRLCVGGQTFRLLPPYLAAGNFASRAIDLANPPQASGQILAGSTWHFQAWFRDPPAGGAYFDFSDGYTITFDA
;
A
#
# COMPACT_ATOMS: atom_id res chain seq x y z
N MET A 1 94.64 8.45 -10.87
CA MET A 1 94.74 7.67 -9.62
C MET A 1 93.38 7.03 -9.35
N LYS A 2 93.39 5.73 -9.05
CA LYS A 2 92.23 4.85 -8.86
C LYS A 2 91.44 5.25 -7.61
N THR A 3 90.10 5.18 -7.65
CA THR A 3 89.28 4.86 -6.47
C THR A 3 88.00 4.14 -6.89
N LEU A 4 87.97 2.86 -6.56
CA LEU A 4 86.86 1.92 -6.56
C LEU A 4 85.90 2.31 -5.41
N HIS A 5 84.59 2.40 -5.64
CA HIS A 5 83.60 2.50 -4.56
C HIS A 5 82.69 1.27 -4.59
N ALA A 6 82.67 0.56 -3.47
CA ALA A 6 81.93 -0.67 -3.23
C ALA A 6 80.43 -0.40 -3.09
N ILE A 7 79.61 -1.27 -3.68
CA ILE A 7 78.16 -1.32 -3.52
C ILE A 7 77.88 -2.23 -2.31
N LEU A 8 77.34 -1.67 -1.21
CA LEU A 8 76.72 -2.47 -0.14
C LEU A 8 75.30 -2.84 -0.57
N GLY A 9 75.03 -4.13 -0.74
CA GLY A 9 73.68 -4.67 -0.88
C GLY A 9 72.98 -4.68 0.47
N SER A 10 71.89 -3.93 0.59
CA SER A 10 71.01 -3.94 1.76
C SER A 10 69.95 -5.02 1.57
N THR A 11 70.05 -6.12 2.31
CA THR A 11 69.07 -7.21 2.33
C THR A 11 67.81 -6.73 3.05
N LEU A 12 66.75 -6.46 2.30
CA LEU A 12 65.43 -6.15 2.84
C LEU A 12 64.75 -7.45 3.29
N LEU A 13 64.70 -7.70 4.60
CA LEU A 13 63.87 -8.74 5.20
C LEU A 13 62.39 -8.31 5.12
N LEU A 14 61.64 -8.87 4.16
CA LEU A 14 60.18 -8.83 4.18
C LEU A 14 59.68 -9.78 5.27
N PHE A 15 59.18 -9.23 6.38
CA PHE A 15 58.24 -9.95 7.22
C PHE A 15 56.88 -9.95 6.50
N GLY A 16 56.49 -11.09 5.94
CA GLY A 16 55.11 -11.33 5.55
C GLY A 16 54.27 -11.48 6.81
N ALA A 17 53.63 -10.39 7.25
CA ALA A 17 52.57 -10.48 8.24
C ALA A 17 51.36 -11.13 7.57
N SER A 18 51.12 -12.41 7.86
CA SER A 18 49.83 -13.04 7.63
C SER A 18 48.82 -12.22 8.41
N SER A 19 47.94 -11.49 7.72
CA SER A 19 46.75 -10.92 8.33
C SER A 19 45.90 -12.10 8.80
N ALA A 20 46.03 -12.47 10.08
CA ALA A 20 45.12 -13.38 10.73
C ALA A 20 43.71 -12.83 10.52
N ALA A 21 42.82 -13.66 9.96
CA ALA A 21 41.42 -13.29 9.87
C ALA A 21 40.93 -12.94 11.28
N ALA A 22 40.17 -11.85 11.40
CA ALA A 22 39.49 -11.47 12.62
C ALA A 22 38.74 -12.67 13.23
N GLN A 23 38.94 -12.98 14.51
CA GLN A 23 38.33 -14.14 15.20
C GLN A 23 37.72 -13.77 16.56
N GLY A 24 37.70 -12.48 16.92
CA GLY A 24 37.26 -11.96 18.21
C GLY A 24 38.37 -11.98 19.26
N ALA A 25 38.33 -11.03 20.20
CA ALA A 25 39.30 -10.96 21.30
C ALA A 25 38.81 -11.72 22.53
N ASN A 26 39.73 -12.32 23.29
CA ASN A 26 39.37 -13.03 24.52
C ASN A 26 38.79 -12.09 25.60
N ASP A 27 39.38 -10.90 25.76
CA ASP A 27 39.00 -9.99 26.84
C ASP A 27 38.20 -8.80 26.29
N CYS A 28 37.14 -8.36 26.97
CA CYS A 28 36.34 -7.21 26.52
C CYS A 28 37.15 -5.91 26.40
N ALA A 29 38.22 -5.77 27.19
CA ALA A 29 39.05 -4.57 27.20
C ALA A 29 39.83 -4.36 25.90
N ASN A 30 40.02 -5.44 25.12
CA ASN A 30 40.70 -5.42 23.84
C ASN A 30 39.79 -5.97 22.73
N ALA A 31 38.48 -5.77 22.86
CA ALA A 31 37.48 -6.22 21.89
C ALA A 31 37.91 -5.89 20.46
N GLN A 32 37.72 -6.85 19.56
CA GLN A 32 38.19 -6.72 18.20
C GLN A 32 37.35 -5.68 17.44
N ALA A 33 38.00 -4.61 16.97
CA ALA A 33 37.33 -3.60 16.14
C ALA A 33 36.84 -4.21 14.80
N ILE A 34 35.54 -4.05 14.53
CA ILE A 34 34.87 -4.34 13.27
C ILE A 34 33.91 -3.19 12.92
N ALA A 35 33.49 -3.08 11.66
CA ALA A 35 32.59 -2.01 11.24
C ALA A 35 31.71 -2.48 10.08
N GLY A 36 30.53 -1.86 9.96
CA GLY A 36 29.62 -2.10 8.84
C GLY A 36 28.78 -3.37 8.99
N ALA A 37 27.91 -3.59 8.01
CA ALA A 37 27.20 -4.85 7.82
C ALA A 37 28.08 -5.86 7.05
N GLY A 38 27.81 -7.15 7.22
CA GLY A 38 28.49 -8.23 6.51
C GLY A 38 28.70 -9.47 7.37
N THR A 39 29.45 -10.42 6.80
CA THR A 39 29.83 -11.68 7.44
C THR A 39 31.20 -11.55 8.11
N PHE A 40 31.27 -11.90 9.39
CA PHE A 40 32.48 -11.84 10.20
C PHE A 40 32.82 -13.22 10.77
N ASN A 41 34.11 -13.53 10.90
CA ASN A 41 34.56 -14.79 11.49
C ASN A 41 34.69 -14.66 13.03
N PHE A 42 34.46 -15.75 13.75
CA PHE A 42 34.77 -15.87 15.18
C PHE A 42 35.40 -17.24 15.49
N ASP A 43 36.22 -17.31 16.54
CA ASP A 43 36.77 -18.55 17.08
C ASP A 43 36.95 -18.43 18.61
N ASN A 44 36.19 -19.23 19.37
CA ASN A 44 36.26 -19.22 20.84
C ASN A 44 37.01 -20.43 21.44
N THR A 45 37.77 -21.17 20.63
CA THR A 45 38.48 -22.38 21.09
C THR A 45 39.50 -22.11 22.20
N ALA A 46 40.17 -20.97 22.16
CA ALA A 46 41.13 -20.55 23.19
C ALA A 46 40.54 -19.62 24.26
N ALA A 47 39.25 -19.27 24.15
CA ALA A 47 38.65 -18.24 24.98
C ALA A 47 38.34 -18.71 26.42
N ASN A 48 38.45 -17.79 27.39
CA ASN A 48 37.99 -17.97 28.76
C ASN A 48 36.57 -17.39 28.94
N THR A 49 36.11 -17.11 30.16
CA THR A 49 34.78 -16.54 30.40
C THR A 49 34.92 -15.36 31.33
N ASP A 50 34.90 -14.16 30.76
CA ASP A 50 35.23 -12.93 31.49
C ASP A 50 34.08 -11.91 31.53
N GLY A 51 33.09 -12.03 30.65
CA GLY A 51 31.92 -11.16 30.65
C GLY A 51 30.87 -11.45 31.72
N PRO A 52 29.90 -10.52 31.89
CA PRO A 52 28.80 -10.66 32.84
C PRO A 52 27.89 -11.86 32.50
N HIS A 53 26.92 -12.17 33.35
CA HIS A 53 25.87 -13.09 32.94
C HIS A 53 24.90 -12.37 32.00
N ASP A 54 24.48 -13.01 30.91
CA ASP A 54 23.47 -12.48 29.98
C ASP A 54 22.16 -13.29 30.09
N CYS A 55 21.11 -12.83 29.39
CA CYS A 55 19.86 -13.57 29.13
C CYS A 55 19.40 -14.50 30.27
N ASN A 56 18.67 -13.95 31.25
CA ASN A 56 18.20 -14.69 32.43
C ASN A 56 19.30 -15.13 33.40
N GLY A 57 20.45 -14.45 33.40
CA GLY A 57 21.48 -14.61 34.42
C GLY A 57 22.35 -15.86 34.27
N GLN A 58 22.52 -16.37 33.04
CA GLN A 58 23.44 -17.48 32.72
C GLN A 58 24.74 -16.97 32.08
N PRO A 59 25.86 -17.70 32.16
CA PRO A 59 27.14 -17.25 31.58
C PRO A 59 27.23 -17.56 30.08
N THR A 60 27.80 -16.63 29.31
CA THR A 60 28.27 -16.83 27.93
C THR A 60 29.66 -17.44 28.00
N ARG A 61 29.76 -18.75 27.83
CA ARG A 61 31.00 -19.49 28.13
C ARG A 61 31.94 -19.39 26.94
N ARG A 62 33.25 -19.30 27.18
CA ARG A 62 34.24 -19.14 26.10
C ARG A 62 33.83 -17.97 25.20
N ASP A 63 33.80 -16.78 25.74
CA ASP A 63 33.34 -15.59 25.04
C ASP A 63 34.48 -14.93 24.26
N VAL A 64 34.13 -14.45 23.08
CA VAL A 64 34.95 -13.54 22.31
C VAL A 64 34.19 -12.24 22.07
N TRP A 65 34.96 -11.16 21.96
CA TRP A 65 34.46 -9.80 21.97
C TRP A 65 34.84 -9.05 20.70
N PHE A 66 33.87 -8.30 20.19
CA PHE A 66 34.01 -7.38 19.07
C PHE A 66 33.52 -6.00 19.47
N ASP A 67 34.25 -4.96 19.10
CA ASP A 67 33.82 -3.56 19.16
C ASP A 67 33.32 -3.17 17.77
N TRP A 68 32.00 -3.13 17.59
CA TRP A 68 31.38 -2.88 16.31
C TRP A 68 30.95 -1.43 16.14
N THR A 69 31.41 -0.80 15.07
CA THR A 69 30.95 0.54 14.65
C THR A 69 29.77 0.43 13.68
N ALA A 70 28.60 0.93 14.09
CA ALA A 70 27.39 0.92 13.26
C ALA A 70 27.54 1.85 12.04
N PRO A 71 27.28 1.38 10.80
CA PRO A 71 27.48 2.20 9.61
C PRO A 71 26.38 3.27 9.43
N SER A 72 25.15 2.99 9.84
CA SER A 72 24.02 3.93 9.79
C SER A 72 23.13 3.77 11.03
N THR A 73 22.30 4.79 11.29
CA THR A 73 21.26 4.73 12.31
C THR A 73 20.13 3.84 11.81
N GLY A 74 19.57 2.99 12.68
CA GLY A 74 18.45 2.10 12.36
C GLY A 74 18.55 0.78 13.13
N SER A 75 17.82 -0.24 12.70
CA SER A 75 17.88 -1.57 13.35
C SER A 75 18.83 -2.51 12.61
N TYR A 76 19.54 -3.34 13.37
CA TYR A 76 20.41 -4.38 12.84
C TYR A 76 20.15 -5.71 13.51
N ILE A 77 20.15 -6.74 12.67
CA ILE A 77 20.13 -8.13 13.06
C ILE A 77 21.57 -8.62 13.16
N ILE A 78 21.91 -9.25 14.28
CA ILE A 78 23.22 -9.85 14.51
C ILE A 78 23.00 -11.32 14.86
N GLY A 79 23.53 -12.25 14.08
CA GLY A 79 23.23 -13.67 14.28
C GLY A 79 24.31 -14.64 13.81
N THR A 80 24.37 -15.79 14.50
CA THR A 80 25.23 -16.93 14.16
C THR A 80 24.49 -18.01 13.37
N CYS A 81 23.22 -17.77 13.02
CA CYS A 81 22.36 -18.72 12.31
C CYS A 81 22.98 -19.19 10.99
N GLY A 82 23.19 -20.50 10.85
CA GLY A 82 23.80 -21.11 9.65
C GLY A 82 25.32 -20.92 9.51
N GLY A 83 25.94 -20.06 10.32
CA GLY A 83 27.38 -19.74 10.27
C GLY A 83 28.28 -20.65 11.11
N THR A 84 27.71 -21.49 11.98
CA THR A 84 28.49 -22.42 12.84
C THR A 84 27.70 -23.71 13.14
N THR A 85 28.28 -24.61 13.93
CA THR A 85 27.57 -25.74 14.56
C THR A 85 27.60 -25.65 16.09
N LEU A 86 28.22 -24.59 16.63
CA LEU A 86 28.28 -24.33 18.07
C LEU A 86 26.89 -23.96 18.62
N ASP A 87 26.55 -24.51 19.78
CA ASP A 87 25.41 -24.07 20.59
C ASP A 87 25.75 -22.69 21.19
N THR A 88 25.37 -21.62 20.49
CA THR A 88 25.87 -20.27 20.76
C THR A 88 24.99 -19.52 21.74
N ARG A 89 25.61 -18.53 22.38
CA ARG A 89 24.94 -17.47 23.13
C ARG A 89 25.55 -16.15 22.71
N LEU A 90 24.69 -15.18 22.43
CA LEU A 90 25.06 -13.89 21.87
C LEU A 90 24.44 -12.76 22.71
N ALA A 91 25.22 -11.72 22.98
CA ALA A 91 24.75 -10.50 23.63
C ALA A 91 25.38 -9.27 22.99
N VAL A 92 24.62 -8.17 22.97
CA VAL A 92 25.06 -6.88 22.45
C VAL A 92 24.90 -5.83 23.53
N TYR A 93 25.91 -5.00 23.73
CA TYR A 93 25.96 -3.95 24.74
C TYR A 93 26.18 -2.58 24.10
N ASP A 94 25.64 -1.55 24.75
CA ASP A 94 25.83 -0.16 24.35
C ASP A 94 27.24 0.33 24.71
N GLY A 95 27.92 0.95 23.75
CA GLY A 95 29.28 1.46 23.88
C GLY A 95 30.39 0.40 23.75
N ALA A 96 31.63 0.85 23.86
CA ALA A 96 32.86 0.05 23.81
C ALA A 96 33.53 -0.18 25.19
N ALA A 97 32.87 0.21 26.28
CA ALA A 97 33.46 0.17 27.62
C ALA A 97 33.58 -1.28 28.14
N CYS A 98 34.63 -1.55 28.93
CA CYS A 98 34.83 -2.81 29.63
C CYS A 98 35.11 -2.51 31.13
N PRO A 99 34.32 -3.03 32.10
CA PRO A 99 33.16 -3.91 31.92
C PRO A 99 32.05 -3.29 31.06
N PRO A 100 31.30 -4.11 30.29
CA PRO A 100 30.26 -3.62 29.39
C PRO A 100 29.13 -2.90 30.14
N GLY A 101 28.56 -1.90 29.47
CA GLY A 101 27.44 -1.10 29.97
C GLY A 101 26.09 -1.80 29.83
N THR A 102 25.08 -1.05 29.40
CA THR A 102 23.71 -1.57 29.22
C THR A 102 23.69 -2.68 28.17
N GLN A 103 23.18 -3.86 28.53
CA GLN A 103 22.89 -4.92 27.57
C GLN A 103 21.63 -4.54 26.77
N LEU A 104 21.78 -4.37 25.47
CA LEU A 104 20.70 -3.99 24.55
C LEU A 104 19.84 -5.19 24.18
N ALA A 105 20.49 -6.30 23.83
CA ALA A 105 19.83 -7.54 23.47
C ALA A 105 20.71 -8.74 23.78
N CYS A 106 20.08 -9.91 23.92
CA CYS A 106 20.78 -11.18 24.01
C CYS A 106 19.87 -12.31 23.50
N ASP A 107 20.48 -13.41 23.07
CA ASP A 107 19.77 -14.63 22.69
C ASP A 107 20.67 -15.87 22.92
N SER A 108 20.05 -17.05 23.00
CA SER A 108 20.73 -18.34 23.13
C SER A 108 19.95 -19.53 22.55
N SER A 109 18.95 -19.29 21.70
CA SER A 109 18.08 -20.36 21.22
C SER A 109 17.42 -20.14 19.85
N SER A 110 17.78 -19.09 19.10
CA SER A 110 17.34 -18.96 17.71
C SER A 110 17.89 -20.10 16.84
N CYS A 111 17.21 -20.38 15.71
CA CYS A 111 17.68 -21.34 14.69
C CYS A 111 18.16 -22.68 15.29
N ASN A 112 17.36 -23.22 16.23
CA ASN A 112 17.57 -24.42 17.06
C ASN A 112 18.57 -24.24 18.22
N THR A 113 19.86 -24.03 17.92
CA THR A 113 20.94 -23.97 18.93
C THR A 113 21.81 -22.73 18.78
N GLN A 114 21.48 -21.84 17.87
CA GLN A 114 22.28 -20.66 17.57
C GLN A 114 21.65 -19.42 18.20
N SER A 115 22.12 -18.25 17.84
CA SER A 115 21.64 -17.00 18.43
C SER A 115 21.44 -15.95 17.37
N ARG A 116 20.38 -15.17 17.52
CA ARG A 116 20.08 -13.99 16.70
C ARG A 116 19.44 -12.95 17.58
N VAL A 117 19.99 -11.74 17.55
CA VAL A 117 19.42 -10.57 18.24
C VAL A 117 19.14 -9.47 17.25
N GLU A 118 18.30 -8.55 17.67
CA GLU A 118 18.02 -7.32 16.96
C GLU A 118 18.25 -6.13 17.89
N VAL A 119 18.92 -5.10 17.38
CA VAL A 119 19.30 -3.90 18.13
C VAL A 119 19.11 -2.63 17.32
N SER A 120 18.50 -1.61 17.91
CA SER A 120 18.48 -0.26 17.36
C SER A 120 19.79 0.46 17.69
N VAL A 121 20.42 1.06 16.68
CA VAL A 121 21.75 1.69 16.79
C VAL A 121 21.78 3.06 16.14
N VAL A 122 22.82 3.82 16.47
CA VAL A 122 23.09 5.16 15.94
C VAL A 122 24.37 5.12 15.09
N SER A 123 24.32 5.72 13.90
CA SER A 123 25.48 5.79 12.99
C SER A 123 26.74 6.29 13.70
N GLY A 124 27.85 5.59 13.47
CA GLY A 124 29.16 5.91 14.04
C GLY A 124 29.32 5.59 15.53
N SER A 125 28.26 5.11 16.20
CA SER A 125 28.36 4.65 17.59
C SER A 125 28.94 3.24 17.67
N HIS A 126 29.53 2.93 18.82
CA HIS A 126 30.19 1.66 19.10
C HIS A 126 29.31 0.76 19.95
N TYR A 127 29.36 -0.55 19.67
CA TYR A 127 28.61 -1.58 20.38
C TYR A 127 29.48 -2.81 20.61
N LEU A 128 29.55 -3.30 21.85
CA LEU A 128 30.22 -4.56 22.13
C LEU A 128 29.33 -5.73 21.74
N ILE A 129 29.81 -6.57 20.83
CA ILE A 129 29.19 -7.86 20.47
C ILE A 129 29.98 -8.96 21.18
N ARG A 130 29.27 -9.77 21.95
CA ARG A 130 29.82 -10.91 22.67
C ARG A 130 29.23 -12.20 22.11
N ILE A 131 30.11 -13.11 21.70
CA ILE A 131 29.72 -14.42 21.17
C ILE A 131 30.42 -15.49 21.97
N GLY A 132 29.67 -16.49 22.43
CA GLY A 132 30.26 -17.66 23.07
C GLY A 132 29.35 -18.87 23.01
N SER A 133 29.65 -19.84 23.85
CA SER A 133 28.95 -21.11 23.97
C SER A 133 27.93 -21.08 25.11
N ARG A 134 26.79 -21.72 24.88
CA ARG A 134 25.78 -22.01 25.89
C ARG A 134 26.19 -23.20 26.78
N GLN A 135 26.98 -24.13 26.23
CA GLN A 135 27.32 -25.40 26.89
C GLN A 135 28.67 -25.37 27.60
N VAL A 136 28.75 -26.04 28.75
CA VAL A 136 29.98 -26.16 29.54
C VAL A 136 31.04 -26.91 28.73
N GLY A 137 32.19 -26.25 28.52
CA GLY A 137 33.35 -26.87 27.87
C GLY A 137 33.31 -26.92 26.34
N ALA A 138 32.17 -26.61 25.71
CA ALA A 138 32.04 -26.56 24.26
C ALA A 138 32.65 -25.29 23.69
N SER A 139 33.31 -25.42 22.54
CA SER A 139 33.93 -24.34 21.77
C SER A 139 33.92 -24.67 20.29
N GLY A 140 34.14 -23.67 19.44
CA GLY A 140 34.30 -23.83 18.01
C GLY A 140 34.56 -22.50 17.32
N SER A 141 34.58 -22.56 16.01
CA SER A 141 34.70 -21.40 15.13
C SER A 141 33.54 -21.36 14.15
N GLY A 142 33.38 -20.23 13.45
CA GLY A 142 32.39 -20.08 12.41
C GLY A 142 32.29 -18.61 11.98
N THR A 143 31.14 -18.28 11.41
CA THR A 143 30.77 -16.91 11.05
C THR A 143 29.55 -16.43 11.82
N PHE A 144 29.41 -15.12 11.89
CA PHE A 144 28.18 -14.43 12.23
C PHE A 144 27.95 -13.29 11.25
N ASP A 145 26.69 -12.95 11.02
CA ASP A 145 26.28 -11.90 10.11
C ASP A 145 25.74 -10.71 10.90
N ILE A 146 26.04 -9.51 10.42
CA ILE A 146 25.40 -8.26 10.82
C ILE A 146 24.67 -7.72 9.59
N THR A 147 23.34 -7.66 9.65
CA THR A 147 22.50 -7.19 8.54
C THR A 147 21.59 -6.06 9.00
N TYR A 148 21.40 -5.05 8.15
CA TYR A 148 20.41 -4.00 8.41
C TYR A 148 19.00 -4.59 8.35
N ASN A 149 18.13 -4.23 9.30
CA ASN A 149 16.72 -4.59 9.26
C ASN A 149 15.87 -3.37 8.85
N PRO A 150 15.40 -3.30 7.59
CA PRO A 150 14.54 -2.20 7.14
C PRO A 150 13.13 -2.24 7.76
N CYS A 151 12.68 -3.39 8.28
CA CYS A 151 11.28 -3.62 8.64
C CYS A 151 10.84 -3.04 9.99
N THR A 152 11.75 -2.45 10.77
CA THR A 152 11.41 -1.95 12.13
C THR A 152 11.17 -0.46 12.19
N THR A 153 11.55 0.27 11.14
CA THR A 153 11.26 1.70 11.07
C THR A 153 9.93 1.99 10.41
N MET A 154 9.19 0.99 9.90
CA MET A 154 7.95 1.14 9.10
C MET A 154 7.98 2.46 8.33
N PRO A 155 9.01 2.66 7.50
CA PRO A 155 9.22 3.98 6.95
C PRO A 155 8.15 4.23 5.90
N ASP A 156 7.27 5.19 6.17
CA ASP A 156 6.40 5.75 5.15
C ASP A 156 7.23 6.12 3.92
N ASP A 157 6.81 5.66 2.75
CA ASP A 157 7.47 6.00 1.50
C ASP A 157 6.93 7.32 0.91
N GLY A 158 7.18 7.56 -0.38
CA GLY A 158 6.78 8.80 -1.05
C GLY A 158 5.30 8.87 -1.44
N LEU A 159 4.55 7.77 -1.34
CA LEU A 159 3.16 7.63 -1.78
C LEU A 159 2.16 7.49 -0.64
N GLU A 160 2.65 7.41 0.60
CA GLU A 160 1.82 7.40 1.79
C GLU A 160 0.98 8.67 1.96
N GLU A 161 -0.21 8.60 2.57
CA GLU A 161 -0.79 7.45 3.29
C GLU A 161 -1.63 6.56 2.37
N ASN A 162 -1.37 5.25 2.30
CA ASN A 162 -2.11 4.29 1.49
C ASN A 162 -2.21 2.88 2.08
N ASP A 163 -2.15 2.76 3.41
CA ASP A 163 -2.13 1.50 4.18
C ASP A 163 -3.40 0.63 4.04
N ASP A 164 -4.50 1.19 3.53
CA ASP A 164 -5.77 0.50 3.40
C ASP A 164 -6.59 0.92 2.17
N CYS A 165 -7.55 0.08 1.77
CA CYS A 165 -8.35 0.34 0.57
C CYS A 165 -9.13 1.67 0.63
N ALA A 166 -9.51 2.14 1.83
CA ALA A 166 -10.24 3.39 2.00
C ALA A 166 -9.31 4.63 1.95
N SER A 167 -8.02 4.48 2.25
CA SER A 167 -6.98 5.49 2.06
C SER A 167 -6.25 5.39 0.70
N SER A 168 -6.63 4.45 -0.16
CA SER A 168 -5.95 4.19 -1.44
C SER A 168 -5.58 5.44 -2.26
N LEU A 169 -4.35 5.46 -2.78
CA LEU A 169 -3.83 6.58 -3.57
C LEU A 169 -4.14 6.41 -5.06
N ALA A 170 -4.77 7.42 -5.67
CA ALA A 170 -4.97 7.45 -7.12
C ALA A 170 -3.64 7.66 -7.87
N ILE A 171 -3.29 6.70 -8.73
CA ILE A 171 -2.07 6.73 -9.56
C ILE A 171 -2.39 6.69 -11.06
N THR A 172 -1.41 7.08 -11.87
CA THR A 172 -1.49 7.04 -13.34
C THR A 172 -0.23 6.40 -13.92
N ASN A 173 -0.14 6.31 -15.25
CA ASN A 173 1.03 5.78 -15.95
C ASN A 173 2.33 6.41 -15.46
N GLY A 174 3.32 5.57 -15.15
CA GLY A 174 4.58 6.05 -14.60
C GLY A 174 5.48 4.94 -14.09
N SER A 175 6.60 5.36 -13.51
CA SER A 175 7.51 4.51 -12.76
C SER A 175 7.77 5.17 -11.41
N TRP A 176 7.62 4.40 -10.35
CA TRP A 176 7.72 4.81 -8.96
C TRP A 176 8.83 3.97 -8.32
N GLN A 177 9.72 4.60 -7.56
CA GLN A 177 10.93 3.95 -7.07
C GLN A 177 11.10 4.13 -5.58
N GLY A 178 11.68 3.12 -4.93
CA GLY A 178 11.97 3.13 -3.50
C GLY A 178 10.71 3.14 -2.65
N LEU A 179 9.71 2.37 -3.08
CA LEU A 179 8.49 2.13 -2.32
C LEU A 179 8.75 1.02 -1.28
N PHE A 180 7.91 0.95 -0.25
CA PHE A 180 8.07 0.05 0.90
C PHE A 180 6.75 -0.63 1.22
N VAL A 181 6.78 -1.94 1.48
CA VAL A 181 5.60 -2.70 1.93
C VAL A 181 5.98 -3.61 3.10
N SER A 182 5.04 -3.86 4.00
CA SER A 182 5.22 -4.84 5.07
C SER A 182 3.97 -5.67 5.35
N LYS A 183 4.10 -6.68 6.22
CA LYS A 183 2.95 -7.49 6.64
C LYS A 183 1.88 -6.74 7.44
N VAL A 184 2.17 -5.52 7.91
CA VAL A 184 1.26 -4.70 8.72
C VAL A 184 0.96 -3.35 8.09
N ASP A 185 1.40 -3.17 6.84
CA ASP A 185 1.36 -1.92 6.07
C ASP A 185 1.35 -2.31 4.60
N GLU A 186 0.13 -2.55 4.10
CA GLU A 186 -0.12 -2.95 2.72
C GLU A 186 -0.40 -1.70 1.89
N ASP A 187 0.07 -1.66 0.64
CA ASP A 187 -0.07 -0.45 -0.16
C ASP A 187 -1.26 -0.57 -1.11
N TRP A 188 -2.20 0.34 -0.96
CA TRP A 188 -3.41 0.40 -1.78
C TRP A 188 -3.39 1.56 -2.75
N TYR A 189 -3.69 1.29 -4.01
CA TYR A 189 -3.78 2.31 -5.06
C TYR A 189 -5.10 2.22 -5.80
N THR A 190 -5.51 3.31 -6.45
CA THR A 190 -6.57 3.29 -7.45
C THR A 190 -6.05 3.70 -8.82
N VAL A 191 -6.57 3.06 -9.86
CA VAL A 191 -6.21 3.37 -11.25
C VAL A 191 -7.44 3.35 -12.12
N THR A 192 -7.63 4.39 -12.94
CA THR A 192 -8.67 4.42 -13.96
C THR A 192 -8.13 3.88 -15.28
N VAL A 193 -8.85 2.93 -15.88
CA VAL A 193 -8.52 2.30 -17.16
C VAL A 193 -9.64 2.62 -18.15
N PRO A 194 -9.35 3.17 -19.34
CA PRO A 194 -10.38 3.52 -20.32
C PRO A 194 -11.08 2.28 -20.88
N GLU A 195 -12.27 2.47 -21.46
CA GLU A 195 -13.03 1.39 -22.10
C GLU A 195 -12.22 0.68 -23.19
N GLY A 196 -12.19 -0.66 -23.14
CA GLY A 196 -11.38 -1.47 -24.04
C GLY A 196 -9.85 -1.30 -23.84
N GLY A 197 -9.44 -0.59 -22.79
CA GLY A 197 -8.04 -0.41 -22.41
C GLY A 197 -7.45 -1.64 -21.72
N GLN A 198 -6.13 -1.75 -21.74
CA GLN A 198 -5.38 -2.79 -21.06
C GLN A 198 -4.40 -2.13 -20.09
N LEU A 199 -4.54 -2.46 -18.81
CA LEU A 199 -3.58 -2.15 -17.75
C LEU A 199 -2.45 -3.18 -17.78
N VAL A 200 -1.21 -2.70 -17.74
CA VAL A 200 -0.01 -3.50 -17.49
C VAL A 200 0.65 -2.93 -16.25
N TRP A 201 0.80 -3.78 -15.24
CA TRP A 201 1.31 -3.41 -13.93
C TRP A 201 2.41 -4.37 -13.53
N ASP A 202 3.61 -3.84 -13.34
CA ASP A 202 4.81 -4.57 -12.93
C ASP A 202 5.27 -4.03 -11.56
N VAL A 203 5.49 -4.92 -10.60
CA VAL A 203 6.10 -4.64 -9.30
C VAL A 203 7.43 -5.36 -9.24
N LEU A 204 8.50 -4.61 -9.01
CA LEU A 204 9.88 -5.05 -9.14
C LEU A 204 10.53 -5.09 -7.76
N PHE A 205 11.05 -6.25 -7.35
CA PHE A 205 11.61 -6.46 -6.02
C PHE A 205 12.56 -7.66 -6.00
N SER A 206 13.24 -7.90 -4.88
CA SER A 206 14.03 -9.11 -4.69
C SER A 206 13.35 -10.04 -3.69
N HIS A 207 12.98 -11.24 -4.13
CA HIS A 207 12.36 -12.28 -3.29
C HIS A 207 13.28 -12.71 -2.13
N ALA A 208 14.60 -12.56 -2.30
CA ALA A 208 15.56 -12.81 -1.22
C ALA A 208 15.38 -11.86 -0.01
N SER A 209 14.71 -10.72 -0.21
CA SER A 209 14.44 -9.72 0.83
C SER A 209 13.04 -9.80 1.42
N GLY A 210 12.17 -10.68 0.91
CA GLY A 210 10.76 -10.81 1.30
C GLY A 210 9.90 -11.07 0.07
N ASP A 211 8.90 -11.93 0.20
CA ASP A 211 7.97 -12.24 -0.90
C ASP A 211 6.87 -11.18 -0.99
N ILE A 212 6.66 -10.59 -2.18
CA ILE A 212 5.60 -9.62 -2.45
C ILE A 212 4.57 -10.29 -3.35
N ASP A 213 3.29 -10.07 -3.08
CA ASP A 213 2.19 -10.44 -3.97
C ASP A 213 1.40 -9.17 -4.33
N ILE A 214 0.83 -9.15 -5.54
CA ILE A 214 0.01 -8.04 -6.04
C ILE A 214 -1.38 -8.50 -6.47
N PHE A 215 -2.36 -7.64 -6.27
CA PHE A 215 -3.78 -7.95 -6.51
C PHE A 215 -4.51 -6.80 -7.18
N ILE A 216 -5.48 -7.13 -8.04
CA ILE A 216 -6.44 -6.16 -8.59
C ILE A 216 -7.83 -6.49 -8.08
N TYR A 217 -8.60 -5.49 -7.67
CA TYR A 217 -9.99 -5.59 -7.23
C TYR A 217 -10.88 -4.61 -8.03
N ASP A 218 -12.17 -4.92 -8.10
CA ASP A 218 -13.22 -3.98 -8.54
C ASP A 218 -13.65 -3.02 -7.41
N ASP A 219 -13.57 -3.48 -6.17
CA ASP A 219 -13.87 -2.70 -4.97
C ASP A 219 -13.07 -3.15 -3.73
N CYS A 220 -13.46 -2.65 -2.55
CA CYS A 220 -12.80 -2.97 -1.27
C CYS A 220 -13.39 -4.22 -0.57
N ASP A 221 -14.24 -5.03 -1.21
CA ASP A 221 -14.91 -6.18 -0.56
C ASP A 221 -14.00 -7.42 -0.42
N GLY A 222 -12.76 -7.35 -0.91
CA GLY A 222 -11.72 -8.36 -0.72
C GLY A 222 -11.75 -9.53 -1.71
N ASN A 223 -12.61 -9.47 -2.75
CA ASN A 223 -12.58 -10.43 -3.86
C ASN A 223 -11.69 -9.90 -4.99
N TYR A 224 -10.48 -10.42 -5.14
CA TYR A 224 -9.59 -9.97 -6.23
C TYR A 224 -10.05 -10.52 -7.59
N LEU A 225 -9.90 -9.68 -8.61
CA LEU A 225 -10.09 -9.98 -10.03
C LEU A 225 -8.87 -10.71 -10.62
N ALA A 226 -7.67 -10.29 -10.21
CA ALA A 226 -6.40 -10.86 -10.65
C ALA A 226 -5.36 -10.84 -9.53
N VAL A 227 -4.39 -11.75 -9.63
CA VAL A 227 -3.25 -11.86 -8.71
C VAL A 227 -1.98 -12.12 -9.50
N GLY A 228 -0.90 -11.43 -9.13
CA GLY A 228 0.47 -11.78 -9.46
C GLY A 228 1.13 -12.21 -8.16
N GLY A 229 1.46 -13.49 -8.02
CA GLY A 229 2.07 -14.00 -6.80
C GLY A 229 3.02 -15.14 -7.10
N SER A 230 4.28 -14.79 -7.32
CA SER A 230 5.33 -15.70 -7.74
C SER A 230 6.30 -15.92 -6.59
N ALA A 231 6.89 -17.12 -6.47
CA ALA A 231 7.95 -17.36 -5.48
C ALA A 231 9.34 -16.95 -6.01
N SER A 232 9.39 -15.88 -6.78
CA SER A 232 10.59 -15.36 -7.46
C SER A 232 10.56 -13.83 -7.46
N ASP A 233 11.65 -13.21 -7.92
CA ASP A 233 11.67 -11.77 -8.14
C ASP A 233 10.57 -11.35 -9.14
N ASP A 234 10.04 -10.17 -8.91
CA ASP A 234 9.04 -9.42 -9.69
C ASP A 234 7.64 -10.07 -9.87
N GLU A 235 6.59 -9.30 -9.62
CA GLU A 235 5.21 -9.64 -9.98
C GLU A 235 4.72 -8.78 -11.14
N ASN A 236 3.82 -9.38 -11.94
CA ASN A 236 3.17 -8.67 -13.03
C ASN A 236 1.71 -9.10 -13.17
N ILE A 237 0.86 -8.13 -13.52
CA ILE A 237 -0.51 -8.37 -13.95
C ILE A 237 -0.77 -7.60 -15.26
N THR A 238 -1.44 -8.27 -16.20
CA THR A 238 -2.09 -7.62 -17.35
C THR A 238 -3.60 -7.78 -17.21
N TRP A 239 -4.33 -6.67 -17.25
CA TRP A 239 -5.78 -6.63 -17.01
C TRP A 239 -6.51 -5.81 -18.06
N ASP A 240 -7.57 -6.35 -18.64
CA ASP A 240 -8.37 -5.68 -19.67
C ASP A 240 -9.65 -5.09 -19.07
N ASN A 241 -9.89 -3.79 -19.28
CA ASN A 241 -11.21 -3.20 -19.10
C ASN A 241 -12.09 -3.58 -20.30
N LEU A 242 -12.85 -4.66 -20.15
CA LEU A 242 -13.81 -5.13 -21.16
C LEU A 242 -15.16 -4.39 -21.13
N GLY A 243 -15.30 -3.42 -20.23
CA GLY A 243 -16.46 -2.55 -20.11
C GLY A 243 -16.64 -1.61 -21.30
N THR A 244 -17.75 -0.87 -21.29
CA THR A 244 -18.08 0.12 -22.33
C THR A 244 -17.80 1.57 -21.89
N CYS A 245 -17.27 1.74 -20.70
CA CYS A 245 -16.84 3.00 -20.11
C CYS A 245 -15.54 2.80 -19.32
N GLU A 246 -14.94 3.90 -18.85
CA GLU A 246 -13.78 3.85 -17.97
C GLU A 246 -14.14 3.16 -16.65
N GLU A 247 -13.28 2.27 -16.18
CA GLU A 247 -13.44 1.60 -14.88
C GLU A 247 -12.29 2.01 -13.98
N THR A 248 -12.57 2.15 -12.68
CA THR A 248 -11.54 2.35 -11.67
C THR A 248 -11.34 1.05 -10.93
N TYR A 249 -10.10 0.57 -10.90
CA TYR A 249 -9.70 -0.63 -10.17
C TYR A 249 -8.88 -0.25 -8.95
N TYR A 250 -8.95 -1.09 -7.92
CA TYR A 250 -8.11 -1.01 -6.73
C TYR A 250 -6.94 -1.99 -6.91
N LEU A 251 -5.74 -1.51 -6.64
CA LEU A 251 -4.51 -2.28 -6.70
C LEU A 251 -3.99 -2.44 -5.28
N LYS A 252 -3.51 -3.63 -4.93
CA LYS A 252 -2.89 -3.89 -3.63
C LYS A 252 -1.52 -4.52 -3.81
N VAL A 253 -0.53 -3.97 -3.14
CA VAL A 253 0.79 -4.59 -2.94
C VAL A 253 0.84 -5.11 -1.50
N GLU A 254 1.13 -6.39 -1.32
CA GLU A 254 1.20 -7.02 0.01
C GLU A 254 2.53 -7.77 0.13
N HIS A 255 3.14 -7.73 1.31
CA HIS A 255 4.15 -8.73 1.65
C HIS A 255 3.47 -10.05 2.02
N TRP A 256 3.73 -11.12 1.26
CA TRP A 256 3.05 -12.41 1.42
C TRP A 256 3.20 -12.95 2.86
N GLY A 257 2.07 -13.07 3.57
CA GLY A 257 2.05 -13.40 4.99
C GLY A 257 2.76 -14.71 5.40
N PRO A 258 2.65 -15.80 4.61
CA PRO A 258 3.37 -17.05 4.83
C PRO A 258 4.89 -17.01 4.61
N ASP A 259 5.45 -15.96 3.99
CA ASP A 259 6.89 -15.84 3.89
C ASP A 259 7.51 -15.68 5.29
N THR A 260 8.59 -16.41 5.52
CA THR A 260 9.32 -16.44 6.80
C THR A 260 10.72 -15.85 6.68
N ASN A 261 11.12 -15.42 5.48
CA ASN A 261 12.42 -14.83 5.21
C ASN A 261 12.49 -13.39 5.72
N ALA A 262 11.41 -12.62 5.55
CA ALA A 262 11.30 -11.24 6.01
C ALA A 262 9.85 -10.87 6.42
N GLU A 263 9.71 -9.66 6.95
CA GLU A 263 8.42 -9.06 7.36
C GLU A 263 8.07 -7.83 6.52
N CYS A 264 8.95 -7.42 5.60
CA CYS A 264 8.82 -6.26 4.74
C CYS A 264 9.75 -6.40 3.53
N ASN A 265 9.52 -5.57 2.51
CA ASN A 265 10.44 -5.44 1.39
C ASN A 265 10.33 -4.04 0.75
N ASN A 266 11.34 -3.66 -0.02
CA ASN A 266 11.25 -2.49 -0.90
C ASN A 266 10.91 -2.95 -2.31
N TYR A 267 10.17 -2.12 -3.03
CA TYR A 267 9.84 -2.38 -4.42
C TYR A 267 9.87 -1.10 -5.26
N ASP A 268 9.98 -1.29 -6.57
CA ASP A 268 9.68 -0.28 -7.57
C ASP A 268 8.42 -0.72 -8.32
N MET A 269 7.63 0.23 -8.83
CA MET A 269 6.42 -0.07 -9.59
C MET A 269 6.47 0.60 -10.96
N VAL A 270 6.09 -0.13 -12.01
CA VAL A 270 5.87 0.40 -13.35
C VAL A 270 4.43 0.13 -13.77
N LEU A 271 3.74 1.18 -14.22
CA LEU A 271 2.34 1.08 -14.60
C LEU A 271 2.10 1.76 -15.96
N SER A 272 1.37 1.07 -16.83
CA SER A 272 0.93 1.60 -18.13
C SER A 272 -0.50 1.18 -18.46
N GLY A 273 -1.21 1.95 -19.28
CA GLY A 273 -2.60 1.69 -19.64
C GLY A 273 -3.65 2.44 -18.81
N ALA A 274 -3.24 3.16 -17.76
CA ALA A 274 -4.09 4.10 -17.05
C ALA A 274 -4.45 5.31 -17.91
N GLY A 275 -5.67 5.79 -17.74
CA GLY A 275 -6.17 6.99 -18.38
C GLY A 275 -7.67 7.14 -18.22
N ALA A 276 -8.14 8.38 -18.35
CA ALA A 276 -9.56 8.63 -18.49
C ALA A 276 -10.06 8.12 -19.85
N GLY A 277 -11.23 7.48 -19.82
CA GLY A 277 -11.97 7.05 -21.00
C GLY A 277 -13.31 7.77 -21.11
N THR A 278 -14.27 7.11 -21.73
CA THR A 278 -15.68 7.49 -21.66
C THR A 278 -16.17 7.25 -20.24
N SER A 279 -16.46 8.31 -19.48
CA SER A 279 -17.04 8.19 -18.14
C SER A 279 -18.25 7.26 -18.14
N CYS A 280 -18.40 6.41 -17.12
CA CYS A 280 -19.61 5.61 -16.95
C CYS A 280 -20.81 6.53 -16.67
N SER A 281 -21.41 7.07 -17.73
CA SER A 281 -22.63 7.84 -17.60
C SER A 281 -23.75 6.86 -17.28
N VAL A 282 -24.20 6.88 -16.02
CA VAL A 282 -25.36 6.12 -15.52
C VAL A 282 -26.60 6.34 -16.38
N GLY A 283 -26.66 7.44 -17.14
CA GLY A 283 -27.67 7.66 -18.15
C GLY A 283 -27.37 8.83 -19.07
N THR A 284 -28.40 9.27 -19.79
CA THR A 284 -28.30 10.41 -20.70
C THR A 284 -29.49 11.36 -20.54
N ASN A 285 -29.21 12.67 -20.58
CA ASN A 285 -30.23 13.69 -20.68
C ASN A 285 -30.95 13.59 -22.03
N PHE A 286 -32.26 13.79 -22.02
CA PHE A 286 -33.10 13.89 -23.20
C PHE A 286 -34.17 14.95 -22.97
N CYS A 287 -34.83 15.40 -24.05
CA CYS A 287 -35.76 16.53 -23.99
C CYS A 287 -35.06 17.82 -23.50
N SER A 288 -35.71 18.96 -23.61
CA SER A 288 -35.14 20.24 -23.13
C SER A 288 -36.01 20.85 -22.03
N SER A 289 -35.35 21.43 -21.03
CA SER A 289 -35.98 22.32 -20.05
C SER A 289 -36.08 23.74 -20.60
N THR A 290 -37.02 24.51 -20.03
CA THR A 290 -37.20 25.94 -20.29
C THR A 290 -36.60 26.77 -19.17
N ALA A 291 -36.29 28.04 -19.46
CA ALA A 291 -35.83 28.96 -18.43
C ALA A 291 -36.94 29.23 -17.40
N ASN A 292 -36.64 29.04 -16.12
CA ASN A 292 -37.52 29.34 -14.99
C ASN A 292 -37.26 30.75 -14.44
N SER A 293 -37.92 31.14 -13.34
CA SER A 293 -37.80 32.50 -12.76
C SER A 293 -36.41 32.90 -12.30
N SER A 294 -35.48 31.95 -12.10
CA SER A 294 -34.07 32.25 -11.83
C SER A 294 -33.29 32.67 -13.08
N GLY A 295 -33.88 32.52 -14.28
CA GLY A 295 -33.24 32.74 -15.57
C GLY A 295 -32.47 31.52 -16.10
N MET A 296 -32.35 30.44 -15.32
CA MET A 296 -31.72 29.18 -15.73
C MET A 296 -32.76 28.16 -16.19
N ALA A 297 -32.36 27.22 -17.04
CA ALA A 297 -33.11 26.01 -17.29
C ALA A 297 -32.68 24.94 -16.29
N ALA A 298 -33.63 24.17 -15.77
CA ALA A 298 -33.31 23.15 -14.78
C ALA A 298 -32.72 21.91 -15.46
N THR A 299 -31.61 21.39 -14.94
CA THR A 299 -30.89 20.24 -15.50
C THR A 299 -30.91 19.09 -14.50
N PHE A 300 -31.34 17.93 -14.98
CA PHE A 300 -31.33 16.67 -14.25
C PHE A 300 -29.96 16.00 -14.37
N GLY A 301 -29.51 15.38 -13.29
CA GLY A 301 -28.30 14.57 -13.25
C GLY A 301 -28.47 13.42 -12.27
N VAL A 302 -27.47 12.55 -12.21
CA VAL A 302 -27.41 11.48 -11.22
C VAL A 302 -25.96 11.27 -10.76
N SER A 303 -25.81 10.72 -9.57
CA SER A 303 -24.58 10.13 -9.04
C SER A 303 -24.87 8.70 -8.51
N GLY A 304 -23.83 7.92 -8.21
CA GLY A 304 -23.94 6.49 -7.93
C GLY A 304 -23.82 5.64 -9.20
N SER A 305 -24.42 4.44 -9.22
CA SER A 305 -24.37 3.51 -10.35
C SER A 305 -25.74 3.26 -10.99
N ASN A 306 -25.76 2.61 -12.16
CA ASN A 306 -26.95 2.01 -12.77
C ASN A 306 -27.15 0.54 -12.33
N SER A 307 -26.52 0.09 -11.24
CA SER A 307 -26.69 -1.25 -10.69
C SER A 307 -27.85 -1.33 -9.69
N VAL A 308 -28.79 -2.23 -9.97
CA VAL A 308 -29.93 -2.46 -9.05
C VAL A 308 -29.47 -3.11 -7.74
N SER A 309 -28.44 -3.96 -7.77
CA SER A 309 -27.91 -4.61 -6.57
C SER A 309 -27.08 -3.67 -5.70
N ALA A 310 -26.34 -2.73 -6.30
CA ALA A 310 -25.59 -1.71 -5.56
C ALA A 310 -26.53 -0.76 -4.78
N ASN A 311 -27.70 -0.45 -5.34
CA ASN A 311 -28.74 0.36 -4.70
C ASN A 311 -28.24 1.74 -4.20
N ASP A 312 -27.36 2.38 -4.97
CA ASP A 312 -26.64 3.59 -4.60
C ASP A 312 -27.02 4.81 -5.46
N LEU A 313 -28.02 4.69 -6.35
CA LEU A 313 -28.43 5.75 -7.26
C LEU A 313 -28.98 6.99 -6.52
N VAL A 314 -28.38 8.14 -6.80
CA VAL A 314 -28.81 9.46 -6.31
C VAL A 314 -29.28 10.32 -7.48
N LEU A 315 -30.52 10.78 -7.40
CA LEU A 315 -31.09 11.73 -8.36
C LEU A 315 -30.71 13.16 -7.98
N GLU A 316 -30.37 13.97 -8.96
CA GLU A 316 -29.97 15.35 -8.77
C GLU A 316 -30.70 16.26 -9.75
N VAL A 317 -31.02 17.47 -9.30
CA VAL A 317 -31.50 18.54 -10.19
C VAL A 317 -30.86 19.84 -9.76
N SER A 318 -30.43 20.62 -10.75
CA SER A 318 -29.82 21.94 -10.57
C SER A 318 -30.53 22.98 -11.41
N GLY A 319 -30.29 24.26 -11.12
CA GLY A 319 -30.77 25.37 -11.95
C GLY A 319 -32.24 25.72 -11.75
N MET A 320 -32.89 25.24 -10.68
CA MET A 320 -34.28 25.57 -10.30
C MET A 320 -34.33 26.56 -9.13
N PRO A 321 -35.42 27.32 -8.93
CA PRO A 321 -35.56 28.20 -7.77
C PRO A 321 -35.63 27.39 -6.45
N ASN A 322 -35.24 28.03 -5.34
CA ASN A 322 -35.34 27.48 -3.98
C ASN A 322 -36.80 27.31 -3.52
N GLN A 323 -37.46 26.32 -4.09
CA GLN A 323 -38.87 26.02 -3.93
C GLN A 323 -39.06 24.51 -3.77
N MET A 324 -40.26 24.11 -3.37
CA MET A 324 -40.61 22.71 -3.26
C MET A 324 -40.72 22.07 -4.64
N GLY A 325 -40.20 20.85 -4.78
CA GLY A 325 -40.32 20.05 -5.98
C GLY A 325 -40.45 18.56 -5.68
N ILE A 326 -40.60 17.77 -6.72
CA ILE A 326 -40.71 16.32 -6.61
C ILE A 326 -39.97 15.65 -7.77
N PHE A 327 -39.21 14.62 -7.42
CA PHE A 327 -38.65 13.69 -8.40
C PHE A 327 -39.72 12.67 -8.78
N PHE A 328 -39.74 12.29 -10.05
CA PHE A 328 -40.59 11.21 -10.53
C PHE A 328 -39.91 10.48 -11.68
N TYR A 329 -40.36 9.26 -11.91
CA TYR A 329 -39.87 8.44 -13.00
C TYR A 329 -41.03 7.73 -13.70
N GLY A 330 -40.80 7.23 -14.90
CA GLY A 330 -41.82 6.57 -15.69
C GLY A 330 -41.28 5.72 -16.82
N THR A 331 -42.21 5.01 -17.46
CA THR A 331 -41.92 3.93 -18.41
C THR A 331 -41.72 4.39 -19.85
N THR A 332 -42.06 5.65 -20.19
CA THR A 332 -41.90 6.15 -21.56
C THR A 332 -41.37 7.58 -21.61
N GLN A 333 -40.68 7.90 -22.71
CA GLN A 333 -40.38 9.27 -23.09
C GLN A 333 -41.58 9.87 -23.84
N MET A 334 -42.04 11.04 -23.39
CA MET A 334 -43.15 11.76 -24.02
C MET A 334 -42.71 12.45 -25.32
N GLY A 335 -43.62 12.57 -26.28
CA GLY A 335 -43.35 13.28 -27.54
C GLY A 335 -42.18 12.69 -28.35
N GLY A 336 -41.91 11.39 -28.24
CA GLY A 336 -40.79 10.74 -28.93
C GLY A 336 -39.41 11.19 -28.42
N GLY A 337 -39.29 11.54 -27.13
CA GLY A 337 -38.05 12.05 -26.54
C GLY A 337 -37.91 13.57 -26.61
N ALA A 338 -38.73 14.24 -27.42
CA ALA A 338 -38.76 15.70 -27.45
C ALA A 338 -39.58 16.31 -26.30
N GLY A 339 -40.36 15.52 -25.55
CA GLY A 339 -41.31 15.97 -24.53
C GLY A 339 -42.59 16.61 -25.10
N ILE A 340 -43.50 17.04 -24.23
CA ILE A 340 -44.69 17.82 -24.58
C ILE A 340 -44.83 19.05 -23.68
N PRO A 341 -45.32 20.20 -24.19
CA PRO A 341 -45.54 21.38 -23.34
C PRO A 341 -46.50 21.09 -22.18
N LEU A 342 -46.09 21.43 -20.95
CA LEU A 342 -46.91 21.33 -19.75
C LEU A 342 -46.41 22.33 -18.70
N GLY A 343 -47.33 23.11 -18.12
CA GLY A 343 -46.95 24.18 -17.20
C GLY A 343 -46.20 25.30 -17.92
N ASN A 344 -45.16 25.83 -17.29
CA ASN A 344 -44.27 26.79 -17.94
C ASN A 344 -43.18 26.13 -18.79
N GLY A 345 -43.02 24.81 -18.71
CA GLY A 345 -42.03 24.05 -19.49
C GLY A 345 -42.57 22.80 -20.12
N ARG A 346 -41.87 21.69 -19.92
CA ARG A 346 -42.03 20.49 -20.75
C ARG A 346 -42.02 19.20 -19.95
N LEU A 347 -43.08 18.41 -20.10
CA LEU A 347 -43.15 17.06 -19.57
C LEU A 347 -42.41 16.11 -20.53
N CYS A 348 -41.29 15.57 -20.08
CA CYS A 348 -40.43 14.68 -20.85
C CYS A 348 -40.69 13.21 -20.52
N VAL A 349 -41.12 12.91 -19.29
CA VAL A 349 -41.38 11.54 -18.79
C VAL A 349 -42.88 11.25 -18.71
N GLY A 350 -43.30 10.05 -19.11
CA GLY A 350 -44.70 9.63 -19.10
C GLY A 350 -44.90 8.11 -19.03
N GLY A 351 -46.05 7.65 -19.54
CA GLY A 351 -46.50 6.27 -19.38
C GLY A 351 -47.07 6.03 -17.99
N GLN A 352 -46.70 4.92 -17.35
CA GLN A 352 -46.91 4.79 -15.91
C GLN A 352 -45.86 5.63 -15.20
N THR A 353 -46.28 6.55 -14.33
CA THR A 353 -45.39 7.48 -13.62
C THR A 353 -45.49 7.26 -12.11
N PHE A 354 -44.34 7.30 -11.45
CA PHE A 354 -44.19 7.03 -10.03
C PHE A 354 -43.52 8.24 -9.38
N ARG A 355 -44.20 8.81 -8.38
CA ARG A 355 -43.73 9.98 -7.65
C ARG A 355 -42.91 9.55 -6.45
N LEU A 356 -41.73 10.09 -6.32
CA LEU A 356 -40.86 9.83 -5.19
C LEU A 356 -41.24 10.77 -4.05
N LEU A 357 -41.80 10.22 -2.97
CA LEU A 357 -42.20 10.97 -1.76
C LEU A 357 -41.19 10.77 -0.62
N PRO A 358 -40.97 11.76 0.26
CA PRO A 358 -41.59 13.09 0.26
C PRO A 358 -41.07 14.01 -0.86
N PRO A 359 -41.78 15.11 -1.19
CA PRO A 359 -41.24 16.19 -2.01
C PRO A 359 -39.97 16.77 -1.38
N TYR A 360 -39.05 17.27 -2.21
CA TYR A 360 -37.86 17.97 -1.76
C TYR A 360 -38.12 19.47 -1.61
N LEU A 361 -37.26 20.15 -0.85
CA LEU A 361 -37.16 21.60 -0.84
C LEU A 361 -35.78 21.98 -1.39
N ALA A 362 -35.75 22.67 -2.52
CA ALA A 362 -34.49 23.07 -3.14
C ALA A 362 -33.76 24.13 -2.30
N ALA A 363 -32.44 24.03 -2.23
CA ALA A 363 -31.55 24.98 -1.59
C ALA A 363 -30.33 25.23 -2.47
N GLY A 364 -29.92 26.50 -2.61
CA GLY A 364 -28.80 26.86 -3.49
C GLY A 364 -29.04 26.52 -4.97
N ASN A 365 -30.30 26.51 -5.43
CA ASN A 365 -30.72 26.06 -6.75
C ASN A 365 -30.38 24.59 -7.05
N PHE A 366 -30.29 23.77 -6.01
CA PHE A 366 -29.97 22.35 -6.08
C PHE A 366 -30.86 21.53 -5.14
N ALA A 367 -31.08 20.28 -5.52
CA ALA A 367 -31.77 19.28 -4.72
C ALA A 367 -31.29 17.90 -5.18
N SER A 368 -31.09 17.01 -4.22
CA SER A 368 -30.74 15.63 -4.49
C SER A 368 -31.62 14.67 -3.70
N ARG A 369 -31.65 13.42 -4.15
CA ARG A 369 -32.37 12.34 -3.48
C ARG A 369 -31.75 10.99 -3.83
N ALA A 370 -31.19 10.31 -2.83
CA ALA A 370 -30.95 8.88 -2.89
C ALA A 370 -32.29 8.13 -3.04
N ILE A 371 -32.34 7.16 -3.96
CA ILE A 371 -33.53 6.32 -4.16
C ILE A 371 -33.22 4.89 -3.77
N ASP A 372 -34.17 4.27 -3.06
CA ASP A 372 -34.10 2.85 -2.76
C ASP A 372 -34.79 2.08 -3.90
N LEU A 373 -33.97 1.50 -4.77
CA LEU A 373 -34.39 0.69 -5.91
C LEU A 373 -35.12 -0.59 -5.47
N ALA A 374 -34.89 -1.08 -4.24
CA ALA A 374 -35.56 -2.27 -3.71
C ALA A 374 -36.99 -1.97 -3.20
N ASN A 375 -37.30 -0.71 -2.90
CA ASN A 375 -38.59 -0.30 -2.32
C ASN A 375 -39.26 0.83 -3.13
N PRO A 376 -39.78 0.53 -4.33
CA PRO A 376 -40.43 1.53 -5.17
C PRO A 376 -41.73 2.06 -4.53
N PRO A 377 -42.21 3.26 -4.91
CA PRO A 377 -43.46 3.83 -4.39
C PRO A 377 -44.68 2.93 -4.60
N GLN A 378 -44.66 2.07 -5.63
CA GLN A 378 -45.67 1.09 -5.98
C GLN A 378 -45.00 -0.11 -6.65
N ALA A 379 -45.57 -1.32 -6.51
CA ALA A 379 -44.99 -2.54 -7.05
C ALA A 379 -44.80 -2.51 -8.59
N SER A 380 -45.67 -1.81 -9.33
CA SER A 380 -45.51 -1.65 -10.79
C SER A 380 -44.40 -0.69 -11.20
N GLY A 381 -43.81 0.04 -10.24
CA GLY A 381 -42.66 0.92 -10.44
C GLY A 381 -41.33 0.28 -10.06
N GLN A 382 -41.29 -1.04 -9.85
CA GLN A 382 -40.05 -1.76 -9.54
C GLN A 382 -39.07 -1.63 -10.70
N ILE A 383 -37.91 -1.05 -10.42
CA ILE A 383 -36.77 -1.02 -11.33
C ILE A 383 -36.07 -2.37 -11.22
N LEU A 384 -35.82 -3.01 -12.36
CA LEU A 384 -35.20 -4.33 -12.46
C LEU A 384 -33.91 -4.25 -13.28
N ALA A 385 -33.00 -5.19 -13.03
CA ALA A 385 -31.80 -5.36 -13.83
C ALA A 385 -32.17 -5.51 -15.32
N GLY A 386 -31.41 -4.86 -16.20
CA GLY A 386 -31.65 -4.80 -17.66
C GLY A 386 -32.83 -3.93 -18.10
N SER A 387 -33.56 -3.28 -17.18
CA SER A 387 -34.68 -2.40 -17.52
C SER A 387 -34.24 -0.95 -17.79
N THR A 388 -34.99 -0.25 -18.63
CA THR A 388 -34.78 1.18 -18.89
C THR A 388 -35.90 2.02 -18.29
N TRP A 389 -35.52 3.08 -17.57
CA TRP A 389 -36.45 4.02 -16.94
C TRP A 389 -36.08 5.46 -17.22
N HIS A 390 -37.06 6.35 -17.14
CA HIS A 390 -36.89 7.77 -17.41
C HIS A 390 -37.27 8.61 -16.20
N PHE A 391 -36.42 9.56 -15.84
CA PHE A 391 -36.52 10.39 -14.64
C PHE A 391 -36.69 11.86 -15.03
N GLN A 392 -37.42 12.60 -14.22
CA GLN A 392 -37.60 14.04 -14.36
C GLN A 392 -37.94 14.66 -13.01
N ALA A 393 -37.59 15.93 -12.84
CA ALA A 393 -37.96 16.72 -11.67
C ALA A 393 -39.04 17.74 -12.05
N TRP A 394 -40.07 17.84 -11.23
CA TRP A 394 -41.02 18.95 -11.25
C TRP A 394 -40.73 19.87 -10.07
N PHE A 395 -40.88 21.18 -10.24
CA PHE A 395 -40.69 22.13 -9.14
C PHE A 395 -41.66 23.31 -9.24
N ARG A 396 -41.97 23.86 -8.06
CA ARG A 396 -42.75 25.09 -7.94
C ARG A 396 -41.92 26.27 -8.43
N ASP A 397 -42.57 27.13 -9.21
CA ASP A 397 -41.99 28.39 -9.65
C ASP A 397 -43.03 29.54 -9.63
N PRO A 398 -43.50 29.95 -8.45
CA PRO A 398 -44.48 31.04 -8.35
C PRO A 398 -44.02 32.37 -8.98
N PRO A 399 -42.75 32.81 -8.84
CA PRO A 399 -42.30 34.09 -9.41
C PRO A 399 -42.35 34.16 -10.94
N ALA A 400 -42.28 33.04 -11.66
CA ALA A 400 -42.42 33.03 -13.12
C ALA A 400 -43.85 33.33 -13.62
N GLY A 401 -44.85 33.30 -12.74
CA GLY A 401 -46.26 33.42 -13.12
C GLY A 401 -46.73 32.23 -13.96
N GLY A 402 -47.80 32.43 -14.75
CA GLY A 402 -48.35 31.38 -15.60
C GLY A 402 -48.90 30.20 -14.81
N ALA A 403 -48.35 29.00 -15.03
CA ALA A 403 -48.74 27.79 -14.33
C ALA A 403 -48.16 27.67 -12.91
N TYR A 404 -47.22 28.55 -12.54
CA TYR A 404 -46.51 28.55 -11.25
C TYR A 404 -45.65 27.31 -10.98
N PHE A 405 -45.29 26.56 -12.01
CA PHE A 405 -44.38 25.41 -11.95
C PHE A 405 -43.70 25.16 -13.28
N ASP A 406 -42.56 24.50 -13.21
CA ASP A 406 -41.75 24.10 -14.36
C ASP A 406 -41.11 22.71 -14.12
N PHE A 407 -40.36 22.21 -15.09
CA PHE A 407 -39.70 20.90 -15.09
C PHE A 407 -38.22 21.02 -15.47
N SER A 408 -37.41 20.08 -14.98
CA SER A 408 -36.10 19.81 -15.57
C SER A 408 -36.23 19.21 -16.97
N ASP A 409 -35.11 18.99 -17.65
CA ASP A 409 -35.06 18.03 -18.75
C ASP A 409 -35.30 16.60 -18.23
N GLY A 410 -35.41 15.64 -19.15
CA GLY A 410 -35.55 14.23 -18.83
C GLY A 410 -34.19 13.55 -18.74
N TYR A 411 -34.08 12.48 -17.96
CA TYR A 411 -32.89 11.65 -17.85
C TYR A 411 -33.24 10.18 -18.06
N THR A 412 -32.50 9.44 -18.88
CA THR A 412 -32.77 8.02 -19.18
C THR A 412 -31.63 7.15 -18.66
N ILE A 413 -31.98 6.13 -17.89
CA ILE A 413 -31.04 5.15 -17.33
C ILE A 413 -31.45 3.77 -17.83
N THR A 414 -30.48 3.01 -18.33
CA THR A 414 -30.60 1.55 -18.51
C THR A 414 -29.82 0.89 -17.40
N PHE A 415 -30.50 0.10 -16.58
CA PHE A 415 -29.89 -0.58 -15.43
C PHE A 415 -29.18 -1.85 -15.90
N ASP A 416 -28.04 -2.17 -15.28
CA ASP A 416 -27.24 -3.34 -15.63
C ASP A 416 -28.02 -4.64 -15.41
N ALA A 417 -27.72 -5.67 -16.21
CA ALA A 417 -28.49 -6.91 -16.32
C ALA A 417 -28.13 -7.98 -15.30
#